data_AF-A0AAW1MK21-F1
#
_entry.id   AF-A0AAW1MK21-F1
#
_cell.length_a   1.000
_cell.length_b   1.000
_cell.length_c   1.000
_cell.angle_alpha   90.00
_cell.angle_beta   90.00
_cell.angle_gamma   90.00
#
_symmetry.space_group_name_H-M   'P 1'
#
loop_
_entity.id
_entity.type
_entity.pdbx_description
1 polymer ?
#
loop_
_entity_poly.entity_id
_entity_poly.type
_entity_poly.pdbx_seq_one_letter_code
_entity_poly.pdbx_strand_id
1 'polypeptide(L)'
;MKKYCLLILACLWIISNSLSSTERIPSIAVLTQTIIKSGWRTLEDYSNIKNGKSIEEKQTGLSRKMEQISEILWQLEEPISAISYLNFFGGTGDERIFDELFPLVQQIDKEYDWLKKVLILGKRVNYTVAIDLAKPAVSNETFSTKMIMEKIGEYVVPRYNGLSSSGILQLLTDNRNAFDDIMRISVQSPRQYLYNLFNKIAITEIKAYVVVQLSYAILEIYGEGYFSRESMLIKAQIPKILQELTNETIQATGKLSGLYWKEDPAQYRKGENYLEISRLLQGYVVNEIILNKGKSCYEKCDKFNEVHISKCQKDPLCKKQPPCGGRIYNCRSLRTIDMQICLAPQHTTRRYDYIEYVNHDVLGVKSICSNSTLNVNAWIGWCPYCMCFCDEEGSYSDRYFSLRQVVSDVKNNKVVTGIRFAKKNRIIHLQIQQGEILPYGVINMTSLEWVPVDNFKINDRCRNTTLRRNKHDQFRMGAG
;
A
#
# COMPACT_ATOMS: atom_id res chain seq x y z
N MET A 1 -21.52 -45.57 -13.64
CA MET A 1 -21.50 -44.11 -13.41
C MET A 1 -21.24 -43.66 -11.97
N LYS A 2 -21.30 -44.50 -10.92
CA LYS A 2 -21.02 -44.07 -9.52
C LYS A 2 -19.56 -44.25 -9.01
N LYS A 3 -18.65 -44.81 -9.81
CA LYS A 3 -17.22 -45.00 -9.42
C LYS A 3 -16.26 -43.90 -9.92
N TYR A 4 -16.65 -43.07 -10.88
CA TYR A 4 -15.82 -41.97 -11.41
C TYR A 4 -15.91 -40.66 -10.61
N CYS A 5 -17.00 -40.46 -9.85
CA CYS A 5 -17.18 -39.25 -9.03
C CYS A 5 -16.29 -39.25 -7.76
N LEU A 6 -16.02 -40.44 -7.19
CA LEU A 6 -15.16 -40.59 -6.02
C LEU A 6 -13.66 -40.41 -6.32
N LEU A 7 -13.23 -40.72 -7.54
CA LEU A 7 -11.84 -40.50 -7.99
C LEU A 7 -11.56 -39.01 -8.23
N ILE A 8 -12.53 -38.24 -8.75
CA ILE A 8 -12.39 -36.80 -8.96
C ILE A 8 -12.38 -36.04 -7.62
N LEU A 9 -13.22 -36.46 -6.66
CA LEU A 9 -13.21 -35.88 -5.31
C LEU A 9 -11.96 -36.27 -4.51
N ALA A 10 -11.42 -37.48 -4.69
CA ALA A 10 -10.15 -37.88 -4.08
C ALA A 10 -8.95 -37.13 -4.69
N CYS A 11 -8.94 -36.88 -6.00
CA CYS A 11 -7.91 -36.04 -6.63
C CYS A 11 -7.99 -34.58 -6.17
N LEU A 12 -9.19 -34.01 -5.99
CA LEU A 12 -9.36 -32.65 -5.45
C LEU A 12 -8.92 -32.54 -3.98
N TRP A 13 -9.07 -33.62 -3.19
CA TRP A 13 -8.63 -33.67 -1.79
C TRP A 13 -7.11 -33.91 -1.63
N ILE A 14 -6.48 -34.62 -2.57
CA ILE A 14 -5.02 -34.81 -2.60
C ILE A 14 -4.31 -33.53 -3.09
N ILE A 15 -4.90 -32.80 -4.04
CA ILE A 15 -4.36 -31.49 -4.50
C ILE A 15 -4.45 -30.43 -3.38
N SER A 16 -5.42 -30.52 -2.46
CA SER A 16 -5.53 -29.57 -1.34
C SER A 16 -4.52 -29.79 -0.21
N ASN A 17 -3.82 -30.94 -0.15
CA ASN A 17 -2.98 -31.31 1.00
C ASN A 17 -1.48 -31.47 0.71
N SER A 18 -0.98 -31.09 -0.47
CA SER A 18 0.45 -31.15 -0.80
C SER A 18 1.17 -29.80 -0.93
N LEU A 19 0.56 -28.70 -0.46
CA LEU A 19 1.16 -27.36 -0.53
C LEU A 19 1.67 -26.93 0.86
N SER A 20 2.87 -27.39 1.18
CA SER A 20 3.64 -26.89 2.33
C SER A 20 4.14 -25.47 2.09
N SER A 21 3.81 -24.55 3.00
CA SER A 21 4.50 -23.26 3.29
C SER A 21 4.50 -22.13 2.25
N THR A 22 3.71 -22.19 1.17
CA THR A 22 3.51 -21.07 0.21
C THR A 22 2.11 -20.44 0.27
N GLU A 23 1.43 -20.58 1.42
CA GLU A 23 0.05 -20.11 1.63
C GLU A 23 -0.07 -18.57 1.66
N ARG A 24 -0.35 -17.96 0.49
CA ARG A 24 -1.28 -16.81 0.29
C ARG A 24 -1.41 -16.36 -1.17
N ILE A 25 -1.50 -17.30 -2.13
CA ILE A 25 -1.89 -17.03 -3.53
C ILE A 25 -3.21 -17.73 -3.98
N PRO A 26 -4.21 -18.09 -3.14
CA PRO A 26 -5.46 -18.65 -3.67
C PRO A 26 -6.51 -17.61 -4.11
N SER A 27 -6.61 -16.44 -3.47
CA SER A 27 -7.77 -15.55 -3.68
C SER A 27 -7.79 -14.90 -5.06
N ILE A 28 -6.63 -14.56 -5.59
CA ILE A 28 -6.44 -13.76 -6.82
C ILE A 28 -6.71 -14.57 -8.08
N ALA A 29 -6.06 -15.74 -8.23
CA ALA A 29 -6.27 -16.63 -9.36
C ALA A 29 -7.70 -17.17 -9.38
N VAL A 30 -8.29 -17.43 -8.21
CA VAL A 30 -9.70 -17.82 -8.08
C VAL A 30 -10.62 -16.67 -8.50
N LEU A 31 -10.28 -15.42 -8.19
CA LEU A 31 -11.07 -14.26 -8.62
C LEU A 31 -11.10 -14.12 -10.14
N THR A 32 -9.92 -14.07 -10.77
CA THR A 32 -9.77 -13.93 -12.21
C THR A 32 -10.40 -15.13 -12.92
N GLN A 33 -10.23 -16.36 -12.41
CA GLN A 33 -10.90 -17.54 -12.95
C GLN A 33 -12.42 -17.55 -12.72
N THR A 34 -12.94 -16.93 -11.66
CA THR A 34 -14.39 -16.85 -11.38
C THR A 34 -15.03 -15.80 -12.27
N ILE A 35 -14.41 -14.63 -12.45
CA ILE A 35 -14.81 -13.58 -13.40
C ILE A 35 -14.74 -14.10 -14.83
N ILE A 36 -13.67 -14.84 -15.14
CA ILE A 36 -13.57 -15.56 -16.39
C ILE A 36 -14.75 -16.55 -16.47
N LYS A 37 -14.90 -17.52 -15.58
CA LYS A 37 -15.99 -18.52 -15.70
C LYS A 37 -17.41 -17.95 -15.68
N SER A 38 -17.69 -16.88 -14.92
CA SER A 38 -19.02 -16.25 -14.82
C SER A 38 -19.28 -15.32 -16.01
N GLY A 39 -18.31 -14.49 -16.39
CA GLY A 39 -18.37 -13.63 -17.57
C GLY A 39 -18.38 -14.44 -18.86
N TRP A 40 -17.58 -15.50 -18.96
CA TRP A 40 -17.51 -16.38 -20.14
C TRP A 40 -18.83 -17.10 -20.43
N ARG A 41 -19.61 -17.48 -19.41
CA ARG A 41 -20.98 -18.00 -19.59
C ARG A 41 -21.94 -16.93 -20.14
N THR A 42 -21.77 -15.68 -19.75
CA THR A 42 -22.55 -14.54 -20.28
C THR A 42 -22.11 -14.18 -21.71
N LEU A 43 -20.82 -14.35 -22.02
CA LEU A 43 -20.19 -14.16 -23.33
C LEU A 43 -20.43 -15.34 -24.31
N GLU A 44 -20.87 -16.50 -23.81
CA GLU A 44 -21.08 -17.72 -24.61
C GLU A 44 -22.24 -17.62 -25.62
N ASP A 45 -23.22 -16.75 -25.35
CA ASP A 45 -24.58 -16.94 -25.85
C ASP A 45 -25.05 -15.84 -26.83
N TYR A 46 -24.23 -15.50 -27.83
CA TYR A 46 -24.64 -14.61 -28.94
C TYR A 46 -25.34 -15.38 -30.08
N SER A 47 -25.12 -16.69 -30.17
CA SER A 47 -25.80 -17.60 -31.11
C SER A 47 -27.31 -17.67 -30.87
N ASN A 48 -27.76 -17.59 -29.62
CA ASN A 48 -29.19 -17.62 -29.26
C ASN A 48 -29.95 -16.32 -29.61
N ILE A 49 -29.23 -15.26 -30.00
CA ILE A 49 -29.81 -14.02 -30.53
C ILE A 49 -30.21 -14.20 -32.02
N LYS A 50 -29.80 -15.29 -32.68
CA LYS A 50 -29.88 -15.44 -34.14
C LYS A 50 -31.22 -15.95 -34.68
N ASN A 51 -32.02 -16.69 -33.91
CA ASN A 51 -33.19 -17.41 -34.46
C ASN A 51 -34.52 -16.66 -34.25
N GLY A 52 -35.21 -16.34 -35.37
CA GLY A 52 -36.63 -15.95 -35.41
C GLY A 52 -37.02 -14.61 -34.79
N LYS A 53 -36.04 -13.79 -34.38
CA LYS A 53 -36.25 -12.51 -33.67
C LYS A 53 -36.09 -11.29 -34.58
N SER A 54 -36.81 -10.22 -34.30
CA SER A 54 -36.67 -8.93 -35.00
C SER A 54 -35.30 -8.28 -34.72
N ILE A 55 -34.83 -7.37 -35.58
CA ILE A 55 -33.57 -6.64 -35.36
C ILE A 55 -33.60 -5.89 -34.01
N GLU A 56 -34.74 -5.33 -33.62
CA GLU A 56 -34.93 -4.61 -32.35
C GLU A 56 -34.78 -5.53 -31.13
N GLU A 57 -35.30 -6.76 -31.20
CA GLU A 57 -35.13 -7.76 -30.14
C GLU A 57 -33.66 -8.20 -30.02
N LYS A 58 -32.95 -8.29 -31.15
CA LYS A 58 -31.52 -8.62 -31.18
C LYS A 58 -30.68 -7.50 -30.57
N GLN A 59 -30.96 -6.24 -30.91
CA GLN A 59 -30.33 -5.06 -30.31
C GLN A 59 -30.57 -4.99 -28.79
N THR A 60 -31.81 -5.22 -28.35
CA THR A 60 -32.15 -5.26 -26.91
C THR A 60 -31.37 -6.36 -26.18
N GLY A 61 -31.18 -7.51 -26.82
CA GLY A 61 -30.35 -8.59 -26.32
C GLY A 61 -28.88 -8.21 -26.14
N LEU A 62 -28.28 -7.50 -27.12
CA LEU A 62 -26.91 -6.98 -27.02
C LEU A 62 -26.77 -5.93 -25.92
N SER A 63 -27.73 -5.01 -25.83
CA SER A 63 -27.75 -3.94 -24.82
C SER A 63 -27.71 -4.51 -23.40
N ARG A 64 -28.61 -5.44 -23.08
CA ARG A 64 -28.66 -6.11 -21.77
C ARG A 64 -27.38 -6.86 -21.44
N LYS A 65 -26.76 -7.53 -22.43
CA LYS A 65 -25.46 -8.20 -22.22
C LYS A 65 -24.36 -7.20 -21.94
N MET A 66 -24.33 -6.08 -22.65
CA MET A 66 -23.36 -5.01 -22.43
C MET A 66 -23.49 -4.41 -21.03
N GLU A 67 -24.72 -4.20 -20.54
CA GLU A 67 -24.99 -3.76 -19.17
C GLU A 67 -24.42 -4.74 -18.13
N GLN A 68 -24.75 -6.04 -18.25
CA GLN A 68 -24.26 -7.08 -17.34
C GLN A 68 -22.73 -7.16 -17.29
N ILE A 69 -22.08 -7.13 -18.46
CA ILE A 69 -20.61 -7.15 -18.55
C ILE A 69 -20.02 -5.87 -17.96
N SER A 70 -20.62 -4.73 -18.25
CA SER A 70 -20.17 -3.42 -17.76
C SER A 70 -20.21 -3.33 -16.24
N GLU A 71 -21.25 -3.87 -15.60
CA GLU A 71 -21.36 -3.91 -14.13
C GLU A 71 -20.25 -4.75 -13.51
N ILE A 72 -19.96 -5.93 -14.09
CA ILE A 72 -18.89 -6.82 -13.63
C ILE A 72 -17.53 -6.14 -13.77
N LEU A 73 -17.23 -5.55 -14.94
CA LEU A 73 -15.94 -4.89 -15.18
C LEU A 73 -15.76 -3.65 -14.29
N TRP A 74 -16.82 -2.89 -14.05
CA TRP A 74 -16.77 -1.71 -13.19
C TRP A 74 -16.35 -2.06 -11.75
N GLN A 75 -16.90 -3.13 -11.17
CA GLN A 75 -16.51 -3.60 -9.82
C GLN A 75 -15.03 -4.00 -9.72
N LEU A 76 -14.40 -4.36 -10.84
CA LEU A 76 -13.00 -4.77 -10.90
C LEU A 76 -12.06 -3.60 -11.16
N GLU A 77 -12.52 -2.58 -11.89
CA GLU A 77 -11.73 -1.38 -12.18
C GLU A 77 -11.73 -0.36 -11.04
N GLU A 78 -12.80 -0.27 -10.27
CA GLU A 78 -12.93 0.71 -9.17
C GLU A 78 -11.72 0.72 -8.22
N PRO A 79 -11.21 -0.43 -7.72
CA PRO A 79 -10.05 -0.47 -6.80
C PRO A 79 -8.73 -0.12 -7.50
N ILE A 80 -8.67 -0.30 -8.81
CA ILE A 80 -7.48 -0.12 -9.65
C ILE A 80 -7.36 1.34 -10.07
N SER A 81 -8.47 1.99 -10.43
CA SER A 81 -8.54 3.37 -10.96
C SER A 81 -8.07 4.44 -9.97
N ALA A 82 -8.09 4.15 -8.66
CA ALA A 82 -7.58 5.03 -7.61
C ALA A 82 -6.04 5.16 -7.61
N ILE A 83 -5.33 4.35 -8.40
CA ILE A 83 -3.87 4.26 -8.40
C ILE A 83 -3.37 4.87 -9.71
N SER A 84 -2.66 5.99 -9.62
CA SER A 84 -2.02 6.58 -10.80
C SER A 84 -0.82 5.71 -11.20
N TYR A 85 -1.02 4.72 -12.08
CA TYR A 85 0.05 3.85 -12.60
C TYR A 85 1.08 4.61 -13.47
N LEU A 86 0.78 5.86 -13.84
CA LEU A 86 1.23 6.45 -15.10
C LEU A 86 2.22 7.60 -14.95
N ASN A 87 2.39 8.17 -13.76
CA ASN A 87 3.36 9.26 -13.54
C ASN A 87 4.75 8.75 -13.16
N PHE A 88 5.00 7.44 -13.34
CA PHE A 88 5.95 6.75 -12.49
C PHE A 88 7.28 6.39 -13.17
N PHE A 89 7.27 6.06 -14.46
CA PHE A 89 8.48 5.60 -15.18
C PHE A 89 9.23 6.71 -15.93
N GLY A 90 8.96 7.98 -15.66
CA GLY A 90 9.74 9.07 -16.25
C GLY A 90 11.18 9.06 -15.74
N GLY A 91 12.12 8.52 -16.52
CA GLY A 91 13.56 8.65 -16.29
C GLY A 91 14.40 7.37 -16.27
N THR A 92 13.90 6.19 -16.68
CA THR A 92 14.72 4.97 -16.76
C THR A 92 14.60 4.30 -18.13
N GLY A 93 15.73 3.88 -18.74
CA GLY A 93 15.83 3.45 -20.14
C GLY A 93 14.98 2.26 -20.62
N ASP A 94 14.13 1.68 -19.78
CA ASP A 94 13.10 0.67 -20.12
C ASP A 94 11.74 1.31 -20.51
N GLU A 95 11.69 2.64 -20.69
CA GLU A 95 10.55 3.49 -21.07
C GLU A 95 9.72 2.98 -22.26
N ARG A 96 10.35 2.36 -23.28
CA ARG A 96 9.68 2.09 -24.57
C ARG A 96 8.46 1.18 -24.48
N ILE A 97 8.51 0.12 -23.66
CA ILE A 97 7.40 -0.84 -23.60
C ILE A 97 6.18 -0.23 -22.91
N PHE A 98 6.37 0.62 -21.89
CA PHE A 98 5.27 1.31 -21.23
C PHE A 98 4.71 2.43 -22.10
N ASP A 99 5.58 3.19 -22.78
CA ASP A 99 5.19 4.24 -23.72
C ASP A 99 4.42 3.66 -24.93
N GLU A 100 4.69 2.42 -25.32
CA GLU A 100 3.97 1.70 -26.37
C GLU A 100 2.69 1.03 -25.85
N LEU A 101 2.71 0.39 -24.67
CA LEU A 101 1.56 -0.32 -24.10
C LEU A 101 0.45 0.65 -23.68
N PHE A 102 0.80 1.80 -23.14
CA PHE A 102 -0.17 2.72 -22.55
C PHE A 102 -1.17 3.30 -23.57
N PRO A 103 -0.75 3.81 -24.74
CA PRO A 103 -1.69 4.25 -25.78
C PRO A 103 -2.63 3.13 -26.25
N LEU A 104 -2.14 1.89 -26.31
CA LEU A 104 -2.95 0.72 -26.69
C LEU A 104 -4.04 0.43 -25.67
N VAL A 105 -3.71 0.46 -24.38
CA VAL A 105 -4.66 0.31 -23.28
C VAL A 105 -5.73 1.41 -23.32
N GLN A 106 -5.31 2.68 -23.50
CA GLN A 106 -6.22 3.81 -23.60
C GLN A 106 -7.16 3.72 -24.80
N GLN A 107 -6.65 3.24 -25.94
CA GLN A 107 -7.45 3.07 -27.14
C GLN A 107 -8.56 2.03 -26.92
N ILE A 108 -8.24 0.87 -26.33
CA ILE A 108 -9.25 -0.16 -26.01
C ILE A 108 -10.27 0.38 -25.02
N ASP A 109 -9.85 1.10 -23.97
CA ASP A 109 -10.77 1.70 -23.00
C ASP A 109 -11.75 2.65 -23.70
N LYS A 110 -11.25 3.50 -24.62
CA LYS A 110 -12.07 4.43 -25.40
C LYS A 110 -13.05 3.69 -26.33
N GLU A 111 -12.59 2.67 -27.04
CA GLU A 111 -13.44 1.88 -27.95
C GLU A 111 -14.53 1.12 -27.19
N TYR A 112 -14.18 0.54 -26.04
CA TYR A 112 -15.12 -0.12 -25.14
C TYR A 112 -16.20 0.85 -24.64
N ASP A 113 -15.80 2.02 -24.12
CA ASP A 113 -16.72 3.02 -23.62
C ASP A 113 -17.63 3.57 -24.71
N TRP A 114 -17.11 3.70 -25.93
CA TRP A 114 -17.90 4.19 -27.05
C TRP A 114 -18.92 3.14 -27.52
N LEU A 115 -18.53 1.87 -27.62
CA LEU A 115 -19.43 0.76 -27.89
C LEU A 115 -20.50 0.60 -26.80
N LYS A 116 -20.11 0.76 -25.53
CA LYS A 116 -21.02 0.76 -24.38
C LYS A 116 -22.12 1.79 -24.56
N LYS A 117 -21.74 3.04 -24.85
CA LYS A 117 -22.69 4.14 -25.08
C LYS A 117 -23.63 3.82 -26.23
N VAL A 118 -23.10 3.34 -27.36
CA VAL A 118 -23.91 3.00 -28.54
C VAL A 118 -24.92 1.89 -28.24
N LEU A 119 -24.51 0.82 -27.57
CA LEU A 119 -25.39 -0.32 -27.29
C LEU A 119 -26.41 -0.05 -26.17
N ILE A 120 -26.04 0.71 -25.13
CA ILE A 120 -26.96 1.07 -24.04
C ILE A 120 -27.96 2.15 -24.48
N LEU A 121 -27.53 3.13 -25.29
CA LEU A 121 -28.43 4.12 -25.90
C LEU A 121 -29.22 3.57 -27.12
N GLY A 122 -28.98 2.29 -27.46
CA GLY A 122 -29.27 1.64 -28.74
C GLY A 122 -30.74 1.55 -29.18
N LYS A 123 -31.72 1.99 -28.38
CA LYS A 123 -33.11 2.12 -28.85
C LYS A 123 -33.30 3.25 -29.88
N ARG A 124 -32.30 4.10 -30.11
CA ARG A 124 -32.37 5.27 -31.01
C ARG A 124 -31.16 5.44 -31.94
N VAL A 125 -30.24 4.48 -31.97
CA VAL A 125 -29.00 4.62 -32.75
C VAL A 125 -29.21 4.09 -34.17
N ASN A 126 -28.82 4.89 -35.17
CA ASN A 126 -28.90 4.50 -36.58
C ASN A 126 -27.99 3.28 -36.84
N TYR A 127 -28.48 2.32 -37.62
CA TYR A 127 -27.74 1.09 -37.96
C TYR A 127 -26.39 1.39 -38.62
N THR A 128 -26.29 2.47 -39.41
CA THR A 128 -25.04 2.90 -40.03
C THR A 128 -23.96 3.22 -39.00
N VAL A 129 -24.32 3.91 -37.91
CA VAL A 129 -23.40 4.27 -36.82
C VAL A 129 -22.88 3.02 -36.10
N ALA A 130 -23.72 1.99 -35.93
CA ALA A 130 -23.28 0.74 -35.32
C ALA A 130 -22.31 -0.04 -36.23
N ILE A 131 -22.55 -0.05 -37.53
CA ILE A 131 -21.68 -0.72 -38.52
C ILE A 131 -20.34 0.01 -38.67
N ASP A 132 -20.36 1.34 -38.78
CA ASP A 132 -19.17 2.18 -38.91
C ASP A 132 -18.26 2.07 -37.68
N LEU A 133 -18.83 1.75 -36.52
CA LEU A 133 -18.09 1.42 -35.31
C LEU A 133 -17.50 0.00 -35.33
N ALA A 134 -18.30 -0.99 -35.77
CA ALA A 134 -17.93 -2.39 -35.70
C ALA A 134 -16.86 -2.79 -36.74
N LYS A 135 -16.90 -2.21 -37.95
CA LYS A 135 -15.99 -2.56 -39.05
C LYS A 135 -14.51 -2.30 -38.69
N PRO A 136 -14.11 -1.13 -38.17
CA PRO A 136 -12.71 -0.87 -37.81
C PRO A 136 -12.21 -1.76 -36.67
N ALA A 137 -13.07 -2.10 -35.69
CA ALA A 137 -12.69 -2.89 -34.52
C ALA A 137 -12.20 -4.31 -34.87
N VAL A 138 -12.76 -4.89 -35.94
CA VAL A 138 -12.47 -6.28 -36.38
C VAL A 138 -11.62 -6.36 -37.65
N SER A 139 -11.20 -5.21 -38.20
CA SER A 139 -10.35 -5.17 -39.39
C SER A 139 -8.96 -5.75 -39.09
N ASN A 140 -8.20 -6.06 -40.14
CA ASN A 140 -6.80 -6.45 -40.02
C ASN A 140 -5.85 -5.22 -40.08
N GLU A 141 -6.37 -4.01 -39.85
CA GLU A 141 -5.55 -2.81 -39.77
C GLU A 141 -4.74 -2.82 -38.47
N THR A 142 -3.53 -2.25 -38.52
CA THR A 142 -2.54 -2.28 -37.43
C THR A 142 -3.02 -1.69 -36.10
N PHE A 143 -4.10 -0.91 -36.11
CA PHE A 143 -4.70 -0.25 -34.93
C PHE A 143 -6.16 -0.67 -34.71
N SER A 144 -6.62 -1.76 -35.32
CA SER A 144 -7.92 -2.35 -34.95
C SER A 144 -7.86 -2.92 -33.54
N THR A 145 -8.99 -2.97 -32.84
CA THR A 145 -9.09 -3.58 -31.51
C THR A 145 -8.51 -5.00 -31.50
N LYS A 146 -8.80 -5.77 -32.56
CA LYS A 146 -8.28 -7.12 -32.75
C LYS A 146 -6.74 -7.15 -32.80
N MET A 147 -6.11 -6.28 -33.60
CA MET A 147 -4.65 -6.24 -33.70
C MET A 147 -4.00 -5.67 -32.44
N ILE A 148 -4.65 -4.73 -31.76
CA ILE A 148 -4.15 -4.16 -30.50
C ILE A 148 -4.13 -5.22 -29.40
N MET A 149 -5.18 -6.02 -29.29
CA MET A 149 -5.26 -7.15 -28.36
C MET A 149 -4.11 -8.15 -28.58
N GLU A 150 -3.79 -8.48 -29.83
CA GLU A 150 -2.64 -9.34 -30.15
C GLU A 150 -1.31 -8.70 -29.70
N LYS A 151 -1.12 -7.40 -29.97
CA LYS A 151 0.07 -6.64 -29.55
C LYS A 151 0.24 -6.59 -28.04
N ILE A 152 -0.83 -6.32 -27.28
CA ILE A 152 -0.77 -6.31 -25.81
C ILE A 152 -0.32 -7.67 -25.29
N GLY A 153 -0.89 -8.76 -25.82
CA GLY A 153 -0.46 -10.11 -25.49
C GLY A 153 1.04 -10.37 -25.74
N GLU A 154 1.63 -9.76 -26.77
CA GLU A 154 3.07 -9.87 -27.08
C GLU A 154 3.99 -9.08 -26.14
N TYR A 155 3.57 -7.91 -25.65
CA TYR A 155 4.34 -7.17 -24.63
C TYR A 155 4.35 -7.87 -23.28
N VAL A 156 3.30 -8.64 -23.02
CA VAL A 156 3.02 -9.22 -21.71
C VAL A 156 3.66 -10.61 -21.56
N VAL A 157 3.49 -11.46 -22.55
CA VAL A 157 4.03 -12.82 -22.55
C VAL A 157 5.34 -12.85 -23.34
N PRO A 158 6.46 -13.28 -22.75
CA PRO A 158 7.73 -13.35 -23.47
C PRO A 158 7.62 -14.29 -24.68
N ARG A 159 7.68 -13.72 -25.88
CA ARG A 159 7.78 -14.48 -27.13
C ARG A 159 9.14 -14.23 -27.75
N TYR A 160 9.78 -15.29 -28.26
CA TYR A 160 11.09 -15.25 -28.92
C TYR A 160 11.18 -14.26 -30.11
N ASN A 161 10.06 -13.69 -30.57
CA ASN A 161 9.97 -12.79 -31.72
C ASN A 161 9.52 -11.35 -31.38
N GLY A 162 9.42 -10.97 -30.09
CA GLY A 162 9.05 -9.62 -29.65
C GLY A 162 10.24 -8.65 -29.47
N LEU A 163 9.95 -7.39 -29.11
CA LEU A 163 10.94 -6.32 -28.84
C LEU A 163 11.95 -6.65 -27.72
N SER A 164 11.63 -7.60 -26.84
CA SER A 164 12.50 -8.13 -25.79
C SER A 164 12.27 -9.63 -25.62
N SER A 165 13.32 -10.37 -25.24
CA SER A 165 13.22 -11.78 -24.86
C SER A 165 12.46 -11.98 -23.53
N SER A 166 12.16 -10.89 -22.81
CA SER A 166 11.52 -10.88 -21.51
C SER A 166 10.22 -10.04 -21.57
N GLY A 167 9.13 -10.57 -21.00
CA GLY A 167 7.85 -9.85 -20.94
C GLY A 167 7.89 -8.67 -19.96
N ILE A 168 6.93 -7.74 -20.06
CA ILE A 168 6.89 -6.51 -19.24
C ILE A 168 6.99 -6.78 -17.74
N LEU A 169 6.38 -7.87 -17.25
CA LEU A 169 6.40 -8.22 -15.83
C LEU A 169 7.80 -8.66 -15.37
N GLN A 170 8.56 -9.33 -16.24
CA GLN A 170 9.93 -9.77 -15.94
C GLN A 170 10.89 -8.58 -15.94
N LEU A 171 10.77 -7.69 -16.92
CA LEU A 171 11.57 -6.46 -16.99
C LEU A 171 11.38 -5.60 -15.74
N LEU A 172 10.14 -5.46 -15.27
CA LEU A 172 9.86 -4.78 -14.01
C LEU A 172 10.52 -5.48 -12.82
N THR A 173 10.44 -6.81 -12.72
CA THR A 173 11.07 -7.53 -11.61
C THR A 173 12.58 -7.38 -11.56
N ASP A 174 13.22 -7.19 -12.71
CA ASP A 174 14.67 -7.06 -12.83
C ASP A 174 15.15 -5.62 -12.55
N ASN A 175 14.28 -4.62 -12.69
CA ASN A 175 14.58 -3.22 -12.42
C ASN A 175 14.26 -2.82 -10.96
N ARG A 176 15.26 -2.98 -10.07
CA ARG A 176 15.09 -2.66 -8.63
C ARG A 176 14.83 -1.19 -8.33
N ASN A 177 15.46 -0.27 -9.07
CA ASN A 177 15.33 1.16 -8.82
C ASN A 177 13.91 1.66 -9.08
N ALA A 178 13.25 1.09 -10.10
CA ALA A 178 11.84 1.35 -10.35
C ALA A 178 10.96 1.05 -9.13
N PHE A 179 11.26 0.01 -8.35
CA PHE A 179 10.44 -0.31 -7.18
C PHE A 179 10.62 0.62 -5.99
N ASP A 180 11.81 1.21 -5.80
CA ASP A 180 12.05 2.19 -4.73
C ASP A 180 11.22 3.44 -4.95
N ASP A 181 11.20 3.92 -6.19
CA ASP A 181 10.33 5.02 -6.57
C ASP A 181 8.84 4.61 -6.39
N ILE A 182 8.43 3.35 -6.70
CA ILE A 182 7.02 2.90 -6.62
C ILE A 182 6.55 3.02 -5.19
N MET A 183 7.37 2.54 -4.26
CA MET A 183 7.09 2.57 -2.83
C MET A 183 6.91 4.01 -2.34
N ARG A 184 7.77 4.93 -2.80
CA ARG A 184 7.70 6.37 -2.48
C ARG A 184 6.38 7.01 -2.92
N ILE A 185 5.99 6.84 -4.18
CA ILE A 185 4.94 7.66 -4.81
C ILE A 185 3.55 7.02 -4.67
N SER A 186 3.46 5.70 -4.82
CA SER A 186 2.16 5.00 -4.94
C SER A 186 1.60 4.49 -3.61
N VAL A 187 2.37 4.56 -2.51
CA VAL A 187 1.99 4.01 -1.18
C VAL A 187 1.57 2.53 -1.29
N GLN A 188 2.26 1.77 -2.13
CA GLN A 188 2.02 0.35 -2.36
C GLN A 188 3.32 -0.43 -2.37
N SER A 189 3.24 -1.72 -2.06
CA SER A 189 4.40 -2.61 -2.19
C SER A 189 4.65 -2.97 -3.66
N PRO A 190 5.89 -3.28 -4.04
CA PRO A 190 6.26 -3.77 -5.37
C PRO A 190 5.35 -4.90 -5.85
N ARG A 191 5.04 -5.84 -4.95
CA ARG A 191 4.13 -6.96 -5.21
C ARG A 191 2.71 -6.49 -5.52
N GLN A 192 2.18 -5.54 -4.74
CA GLN A 192 0.83 -5.00 -4.95
C GLN A 192 0.75 -4.20 -6.25
N TYR A 193 1.77 -3.41 -6.56
CA TYR A 193 1.84 -2.64 -7.81
C TYR A 193 1.80 -3.58 -9.02
N LEU A 194 2.65 -4.60 -9.04
CA LEU A 194 2.69 -5.58 -10.14
C LEU A 194 1.36 -6.31 -10.30
N TYR A 195 0.73 -6.68 -9.18
CA TYR A 195 -0.60 -7.29 -9.20
C TYR A 195 -1.67 -6.37 -9.80
N ASN A 196 -1.63 -5.08 -9.45
CA ASN A 196 -2.56 -4.10 -9.97
C ASN A 196 -2.34 -3.85 -11.48
N LEU A 197 -1.08 -3.82 -11.94
CA LEU A 197 -0.74 -3.75 -13.36
C LEU A 197 -1.30 -4.97 -14.13
N PHE A 198 -1.13 -6.17 -13.60
CA PHE A 198 -1.74 -7.39 -14.15
C PHE A 198 -3.25 -7.25 -14.29
N ASN A 199 -3.95 -6.79 -13.24
CA ASN A 199 -5.40 -6.65 -13.31
C ASN A 199 -5.81 -5.63 -14.37
N LYS A 200 -5.09 -4.51 -14.50
CA LYS A 200 -5.40 -3.52 -15.54
C LYS A 200 -5.25 -4.12 -16.94
N ILE A 201 -4.16 -4.83 -17.20
CA ILE A 201 -3.93 -5.50 -18.50
C ILE A 201 -5.00 -6.56 -18.76
N ALA A 202 -5.30 -7.42 -17.78
CA ALA A 202 -6.31 -8.47 -17.92
C ALA A 202 -7.71 -7.90 -18.19
N ILE A 203 -8.08 -6.80 -17.52
CA ILE A 203 -9.36 -6.11 -17.78
C ILE A 203 -9.36 -5.52 -19.19
N THR A 204 -8.26 -4.90 -19.63
CA THR A 204 -8.12 -4.37 -20.98
C THR A 204 -8.26 -5.47 -22.04
N GLU A 205 -7.63 -6.63 -21.86
CA GLU A 205 -7.80 -7.81 -22.73
C GLU A 205 -9.27 -8.26 -22.81
N ILE A 206 -9.97 -8.28 -21.67
CA ILE A 206 -11.41 -8.62 -21.64
C ILE A 206 -12.24 -7.56 -22.37
N LYS A 207 -11.95 -6.26 -22.20
CA LYS A 207 -12.63 -5.17 -22.93
C LYS A 207 -12.42 -5.29 -24.43
N ALA A 208 -11.20 -5.55 -24.88
CA ALA A 208 -10.88 -5.77 -26.29
C ALA A 208 -11.66 -6.96 -26.86
N TYR A 209 -11.67 -8.09 -26.14
CA TYR A 209 -12.47 -9.25 -26.51
C TYR A 209 -13.95 -8.91 -26.66
N VAL A 210 -14.53 -8.19 -25.70
CA VAL A 210 -15.94 -7.76 -25.73
C VAL A 210 -16.22 -6.90 -26.95
N VAL A 211 -15.36 -5.91 -27.24
CA VAL A 211 -15.50 -5.05 -28.41
C VAL A 211 -15.47 -5.87 -29.69
N VAL A 212 -14.51 -6.78 -29.86
CA VAL A 212 -14.39 -7.64 -31.05
C VAL A 212 -15.61 -8.55 -31.23
N GLN A 213 -16.06 -9.23 -30.17
CA GLN A 213 -17.20 -10.16 -30.25
C GLN A 213 -18.52 -9.45 -30.52
N LEU A 214 -18.76 -8.32 -29.85
CA LEU A 214 -19.96 -7.52 -30.09
C LEU A 214 -19.94 -6.88 -31.48
N SER A 215 -18.77 -6.50 -31.98
CA SER A 215 -18.62 -5.99 -33.35
C SER A 215 -18.96 -7.06 -34.39
N TYR A 216 -18.47 -8.30 -34.22
CA TYR A 216 -18.90 -9.41 -35.07
C TYR A 216 -20.41 -9.67 -34.99
N ALA A 217 -20.99 -9.63 -33.79
CA ALA A 217 -22.44 -9.79 -33.63
C ALA A 217 -23.25 -8.68 -34.32
N ILE A 218 -22.80 -7.42 -34.22
CA ILE A 218 -23.39 -6.26 -34.90
C ILE A 218 -23.37 -6.48 -36.42
N LEU A 219 -22.22 -6.82 -36.98
CA LEU A 219 -22.07 -7.02 -38.42
C LEU A 219 -22.95 -8.16 -38.93
N GLU A 220 -23.05 -9.27 -38.19
CA GLU A 220 -23.95 -10.38 -38.55
C GLU A 220 -25.44 -9.99 -38.45
N ILE A 221 -25.85 -9.21 -37.44
CA ILE A 221 -27.25 -8.78 -37.25
C ILE A 221 -27.72 -7.90 -38.41
N TYR A 222 -26.84 -7.03 -38.93
CA TYR A 222 -27.15 -6.12 -40.04
C TYR A 222 -26.80 -6.67 -41.42
N GLY A 223 -26.36 -7.93 -41.53
CA GLY A 223 -26.14 -8.58 -42.82
C GLY A 223 -24.83 -8.21 -43.54
N GLU A 224 -23.84 -7.68 -42.81
CA GLU A 224 -22.52 -7.29 -43.34
C GLU A 224 -21.54 -8.46 -43.50
N GLY A 225 -21.98 -9.70 -43.23
CA GLY A 225 -21.18 -10.91 -43.41
C GLY A 225 -21.47 -11.99 -42.35
N TYR A 226 -20.72 -13.10 -42.44
CA TYR A 226 -20.76 -14.19 -41.47
C TYR A 226 -19.40 -14.29 -40.78
N PHE A 227 -19.36 -14.07 -39.47
CA PHE A 227 -18.12 -13.95 -38.68
C PHE A 227 -18.01 -15.02 -37.59
N SER A 228 -18.81 -16.08 -37.69
CA SER A 228 -18.94 -17.09 -36.64
C SER A 228 -17.66 -17.93 -36.46
N ARG A 229 -16.83 -18.09 -37.51
CA ARG A 229 -15.54 -18.80 -37.39
C ARG A 229 -14.49 -17.92 -36.72
N GLU A 230 -14.39 -16.67 -37.16
CA GLU A 230 -13.48 -15.65 -36.64
C GLU A 230 -13.76 -15.40 -35.15
N SER A 231 -15.05 -15.25 -34.80
CA SER A 231 -15.52 -15.17 -33.41
C SER A 231 -15.06 -16.38 -32.60
N MET A 232 -15.18 -17.61 -33.14
CA MET A 232 -14.79 -18.85 -32.44
C MET A 232 -13.27 -18.96 -32.23
N LEU A 233 -12.46 -18.49 -33.17
CA LEU A 233 -11.00 -18.47 -33.03
C LEU A 233 -10.56 -17.57 -31.89
N ILE A 234 -11.06 -16.32 -31.86
CA ILE A 234 -10.77 -15.38 -30.78
C ILE A 234 -11.28 -15.92 -29.43
N LYS A 235 -12.47 -16.53 -29.42
CA LYS A 235 -13.06 -17.18 -28.23
C LYS A 235 -12.12 -18.25 -27.64
N ALA A 236 -11.45 -19.03 -28.48
CA ALA A 236 -10.54 -20.09 -28.04
C ALA A 236 -9.17 -19.57 -27.58
N GLN A 237 -8.78 -18.35 -27.97
CA GLN A 237 -7.47 -17.76 -27.72
C GLN A 237 -7.39 -17.03 -26.37
N ILE A 238 -8.39 -16.22 -26.01
CA ILE A 238 -8.34 -15.36 -24.82
C ILE A 238 -8.11 -16.14 -23.51
N PRO A 239 -8.74 -17.30 -23.24
CA PRO A 239 -8.47 -18.05 -22.02
C PRO A 239 -6.99 -18.45 -21.89
N LYS A 240 -6.31 -18.72 -23.02
CA LYS A 240 -4.88 -19.07 -23.04
C LYS A 240 -4.03 -17.86 -22.67
N ILE A 241 -4.30 -16.71 -23.29
CA ILE A 241 -3.61 -15.44 -23.00
C ILE A 241 -3.74 -15.09 -21.51
N LEU A 242 -4.96 -15.14 -20.96
CA LEU A 242 -5.20 -14.81 -19.56
C LEU A 242 -4.52 -15.81 -18.61
N GLN A 243 -4.44 -17.09 -18.99
CA GLN A 243 -3.74 -18.11 -18.21
C GLN A 243 -2.22 -17.90 -18.22
N GLU A 244 -1.62 -17.62 -19.38
CA GLU A 244 -0.20 -17.30 -19.52
C GLU A 244 0.17 -16.07 -18.70
N LEU A 245 -0.60 -14.98 -18.85
CA LEU A 245 -0.43 -13.75 -18.08
C LEU A 245 -0.55 -13.98 -16.56
N THR A 246 -1.49 -14.81 -16.13
CA THR A 246 -1.65 -15.18 -14.71
C THR A 246 -0.41 -15.92 -14.20
N ASN A 247 0.12 -16.87 -14.96
CA ASN A 247 1.30 -17.65 -14.57
C ASN A 247 2.54 -16.78 -14.43
N GLU A 248 2.79 -15.89 -15.41
CA GLU A 248 3.90 -14.93 -15.37
C GLU A 248 3.77 -13.99 -14.16
N THR A 249 2.56 -13.51 -13.88
CA THR A 249 2.31 -12.64 -12.71
C THR A 249 2.60 -13.37 -11.39
N ILE A 250 2.18 -14.62 -11.25
CA ILE A 250 2.47 -15.42 -10.03
C ILE A 250 3.98 -15.57 -9.84
N GLN A 251 4.71 -15.90 -10.91
CA GLN A 251 6.17 -16.04 -10.84
C GLN A 251 6.85 -14.72 -10.49
N ALA A 252 6.45 -13.63 -11.13
CA ALA A 252 7.04 -12.31 -10.93
C ALA A 252 6.72 -11.75 -9.53
N THR A 253 5.47 -11.82 -9.08
CA THR A 253 5.05 -11.37 -7.73
C THR A 253 5.69 -12.19 -6.61
N GLY A 254 5.96 -13.48 -6.85
CA GLY A 254 6.67 -14.35 -5.90
C GLY A 254 8.10 -13.90 -5.57
N LYS A 255 8.75 -13.15 -6.49
CA LYS A 255 10.10 -12.60 -6.31
C LYS A 255 10.11 -11.25 -5.58
N LEU A 256 8.96 -10.59 -5.47
CA LEU A 256 8.87 -9.20 -4.98
C LEU A 256 8.49 -9.12 -3.50
N SER A 257 8.97 -8.07 -2.83
CA SER A 257 8.61 -7.77 -1.45
C SER A 257 7.16 -7.29 -1.33
N GLY A 258 6.48 -7.73 -0.27
CA GLY A 258 5.18 -7.20 0.15
C GLY A 258 5.29 -5.99 1.08
N LEU A 259 6.51 -5.59 1.46
CA LEU A 259 6.76 -4.41 2.28
C LEU A 259 6.72 -3.15 1.42
N TYR A 260 6.26 -2.06 2.02
CA TYR A 260 6.37 -0.72 1.46
C TYR A 260 6.62 0.27 2.59
N TRP A 261 7.20 1.42 2.26
CA TRP A 261 7.31 2.55 3.16
C TRP A 261 6.74 3.78 2.48
N LYS A 262 6.36 4.77 3.28
CA LYS A 262 5.91 6.07 2.80
C LYS A 262 6.96 7.10 3.20
N GLU A 263 7.22 8.07 2.33
CA GLU A 263 8.04 9.22 2.70
C GLU A 263 7.40 10.08 3.78
N ASP A 264 8.24 10.85 4.44
CA ASP A 264 7.83 11.84 5.42
C ASP A 264 6.87 12.86 4.79
N PRO A 265 5.85 13.33 5.53
CA PRO A 265 4.90 14.30 5.01
C PRO A 265 5.60 15.65 4.76
N ALA A 266 5.21 16.34 3.68
CA ALA A 266 5.73 17.68 3.37
C ALA A 266 5.51 18.71 4.49
N GLN A 267 4.47 18.52 5.30
CA GLN A 267 4.20 19.34 6.49
C GLN A 267 3.87 18.45 7.67
N TYR A 268 4.52 18.70 8.82
CA TYR A 268 4.26 17.99 10.05
C TYR A 268 3.15 18.67 10.87
N ARG A 269 2.06 17.93 11.14
CA ARG A 269 0.91 18.34 11.95
C ARG A 269 0.70 17.38 13.11
N LYS A 270 0.85 17.91 14.33
CA LYS A 270 0.83 17.12 15.58
C LYS A 270 -0.55 16.49 15.77
N GLY A 271 -0.58 15.17 16.01
CA GLY A 271 -1.82 14.41 16.19
C GLY A 271 -2.52 14.01 14.88
N GLU A 272 -2.09 14.53 13.74
CA GLU A 272 -2.58 14.11 12.41
C GLU A 272 -1.60 13.14 11.74
N ASN A 273 -0.36 13.58 11.52
CA ASN A 273 0.65 12.80 10.79
C ASN A 273 1.94 12.54 11.57
N TYR A 274 2.09 13.14 12.76
CA TYR A 274 3.13 12.75 13.71
C TYR A 274 2.62 12.82 15.15
N LEU A 275 3.27 12.04 16.01
CA LEU A 275 3.14 12.13 17.46
C LEU A 275 4.49 12.48 18.07
N GLU A 276 4.46 13.35 19.07
CA GLU A 276 5.65 13.71 19.83
C GLU A 276 5.75 12.79 21.06
N ILE A 277 6.92 12.19 21.24
CA ILE A 277 7.34 11.51 22.47
C ILE A 277 8.03 12.57 23.33
N SER A 278 7.38 13.05 24.39
CA SER A 278 7.97 14.11 25.23
C SER A 278 8.82 13.55 26.36
N ARG A 279 9.91 14.25 26.67
CA ARG A 279 10.83 13.99 27.80
C ARG A 279 11.21 12.51 28.00
N LEU A 280 11.43 11.77 26.91
CA LEU A 280 12.11 10.48 26.92
C LEU A 280 13.50 10.67 26.31
N LEU A 281 14.56 10.33 27.05
CA LEU A 281 15.95 10.48 26.61
C LEU A 281 16.23 11.88 26.04
N GLN A 282 15.78 12.92 26.75
CA GLN A 282 15.94 14.29 26.28
C GLN A 282 17.33 14.81 26.60
N GLY A 283 17.91 15.61 25.70
CA GLY A 283 19.17 16.30 25.93
C GLY A 283 19.19 17.05 27.26
N TYR A 284 20.26 16.88 28.03
CA TYR A 284 20.47 17.46 29.33
C TYR A 284 21.92 17.92 29.44
N VAL A 285 22.11 19.22 29.63
CA VAL A 285 23.43 19.85 29.74
C VAL A 285 23.83 19.83 31.20
N VAL A 286 25.03 19.30 31.49
CA VAL A 286 25.52 19.16 32.86
C VAL A 286 27.04 19.29 32.90
N ASN A 287 27.57 19.94 33.94
CA ASN A 287 29.01 20.03 34.13
C ASN A 287 29.61 18.67 34.55
N GLU A 288 30.78 18.31 34.02
CA GLU A 288 31.47 17.05 34.34
C GLU A 288 31.65 16.82 35.84
N ILE A 289 31.90 17.89 36.62
CA ILE A 289 32.11 17.80 38.07
C ILE A 289 30.91 17.19 38.81
N ILE A 290 29.70 17.32 38.24
CA ILE A 290 28.46 16.76 38.81
C ILE A 290 28.30 15.29 38.43
N LEU A 291 28.81 14.88 37.27
CA LEU A 291 28.77 13.49 36.81
C LEU A 291 29.75 12.61 37.61
N ASN A 292 30.85 13.20 38.09
CA ASN A 292 31.89 12.49 38.81
C ASN A 292 31.63 12.45 40.34
N LYS A 293 31.53 11.24 40.91
CA LYS A 293 31.38 11.04 42.37
C LYS A 293 32.53 11.66 43.17
N GLY A 294 33.75 11.65 42.62
CA GLY A 294 34.94 12.24 43.22
C GLY A 294 35.00 13.77 43.12
N LYS A 295 34.02 14.41 42.45
CA LYS A 295 33.96 15.85 42.19
C LYS A 295 35.22 16.39 41.50
N SER A 296 35.76 15.62 40.55
CA SER A 296 36.90 15.99 39.71
C SER A 296 36.50 16.02 38.24
N CYS A 297 37.33 16.67 37.42
CA CYS A 297 37.10 16.91 36.00
C CYS A 297 38.23 16.38 35.11
N TYR A 298 38.84 15.28 35.56
CA TYR A 298 39.93 14.61 34.83
C TYR A 298 39.40 13.54 33.89
N GLU A 299 38.10 13.25 33.94
CA GLU A 299 37.49 12.27 33.08
C GLU A 299 37.01 12.94 31.80
N LYS A 300 36.64 12.14 30.80
CA LYS A 300 35.98 12.68 29.60
C LYS A 300 34.49 12.45 29.72
N CYS A 301 33.69 13.36 29.18
CA CYS A 301 32.23 13.22 29.15
C CYS A 301 31.80 11.83 28.62
N ASP A 302 32.50 11.30 27.62
CA ASP A 302 32.20 10.01 26.99
C ASP A 302 32.37 8.79 27.92
N LYS A 303 33.03 8.96 29.07
CA LYS A 303 33.14 7.89 30.09
C LYS A 303 31.83 7.68 30.84
N PHE A 304 30.97 8.70 30.90
CA PHE A 304 29.73 8.68 31.69
C PHE A 304 28.58 8.10 30.86
N ASN A 305 28.54 6.78 30.78
CA ASN A 305 27.49 6.04 30.07
C ASN A 305 26.20 5.91 30.87
N GLU A 306 26.28 5.86 32.20
CA GLU A 306 25.12 5.82 33.10
C GLU A 306 25.48 6.45 34.46
N VAL A 307 24.79 7.54 34.82
CA VAL A 307 25.02 8.27 36.06
C VAL A 307 23.70 8.71 36.67
N HIS A 308 23.63 8.77 38.00
CA HIS A 308 22.51 9.37 38.72
C HIS A 308 22.98 10.64 39.43
N ILE A 309 22.36 11.79 39.13
CA ILE A 309 22.67 13.05 39.79
C ILE A 309 21.89 13.15 41.09
N SER A 310 22.57 13.09 42.22
CA SER A 310 21.94 13.26 43.53
C SER A 310 21.94 14.70 44.05
N LYS A 311 22.91 15.54 43.65
CA LYS A 311 23.05 16.91 44.18
C LYS A 311 23.70 17.86 43.16
N CYS A 312 23.07 19.01 42.91
CA CYS A 312 23.70 20.14 42.21
C CYS A 312 24.55 20.95 43.21
N GLN A 313 25.87 20.78 43.21
CA GLN A 313 26.76 21.59 44.05
C GLN A 313 27.58 22.54 43.17
N LYS A 314 27.53 23.84 43.50
CA LYS A 314 28.33 24.95 42.90
C LYS A 314 28.14 25.28 41.41
N ASP A 315 27.49 24.44 40.61
CA ASP A 315 27.23 24.72 39.19
C ASP A 315 26.06 25.71 38.97
N PRO A 316 26.25 26.82 38.23
CA PRO A 316 25.23 27.84 38.03
C PRO A 316 24.07 27.36 37.14
N LEU A 317 24.32 26.45 36.19
CA LEU A 317 23.30 25.91 35.29
C LEU A 317 22.41 24.91 36.04
N CYS A 318 22.99 23.91 36.71
CA CYS A 318 22.31 22.87 37.47
C CYS A 318 21.37 23.44 38.54
N LYS A 319 21.72 24.57 39.15
CA LYS A 319 20.85 25.25 40.13
C LYS A 319 19.60 25.89 39.54
N LYS A 320 19.65 26.30 38.27
CA LYS A 320 18.58 27.07 37.61
C LYS A 320 17.73 26.23 36.67
N GLN A 321 18.32 25.21 36.04
CA GLN A 321 17.58 24.29 35.19
C GLN A 321 16.79 23.27 36.02
N PRO A 322 15.66 22.75 35.50
CA PRO A 322 14.97 21.63 36.14
C PRO A 322 15.92 20.43 36.26
N PRO A 323 16.07 19.82 37.45
CA PRO A 323 16.95 18.67 37.61
C PRO A 323 16.49 17.51 36.73
N CYS A 324 17.43 16.62 36.39
CA CYS A 324 17.07 15.30 35.87
C CYS A 324 16.73 14.40 37.06
N GLY A 325 15.45 14.05 37.22
CA GLY A 325 14.99 13.22 38.34
C GLY A 325 15.27 11.72 38.22
N GLY A 326 15.91 11.30 37.14
CA GLY A 326 16.22 9.90 36.86
C GLY A 326 17.68 9.67 36.48
N ARG A 327 17.91 8.81 35.49
CA ARG A 327 19.26 8.43 35.06
C ARG A 327 19.71 9.27 33.89
N ILE A 328 21.01 9.45 33.79
CA ILE A 328 21.66 10.17 32.71
C ILE A 328 22.52 9.20 31.93
N TYR A 329 22.36 9.21 30.61
CA TYR A 329 23.02 8.29 29.71
C TYR A 329 23.83 8.99 28.62
N ASN A 330 24.82 8.26 28.10
CA ASN A 330 25.57 8.57 26.88
C ASN A 330 26.00 10.04 26.79
N CYS A 331 26.66 10.52 27.83
CA CYS A 331 27.23 11.86 27.85
C CYS A 331 28.29 12.03 26.75
N ARG A 332 28.30 13.21 26.13
CA ARG A 332 29.30 13.60 25.13
C ARG A 332 29.83 14.98 25.41
N SER A 333 31.11 15.19 25.09
CA SER A 333 31.73 16.50 25.24
C SER A 333 31.09 17.51 24.28
N LEU A 334 30.73 18.68 24.81
CA LEU A 334 30.32 19.80 23.97
C LEU A 334 31.55 20.38 23.25
N ARG A 335 31.39 20.78 21.99
CA ARG A 335 32.48 21.28 21.13
C ARG A 335 33.02 22.64 21.59
N THR A 336 32.20 23.45 22.27
CA THR A 336 32.60 24.75 22.80
C THR A 336 32.32 24.81 24.30
N ILE A 337 33.20 25.54 25.00
CA ILE A 337 33.18 25.68 26.45
C ILE A 337 32.11 26.69 26.89
N ASP A 338 31.87 27.69 26.06
CA ASP A 338 30.91 28.76 26.31
C ASP A 338 29.67 28.58 25.43
N MET A 339 28.50 28.77 26.05
CA MET A 339 27.20 28.67 25.40
C MET A 339 26.16 29.52 26.12
N GLN A 340 25.14 29.93 25.38
CA GLN A 340 23.96 30.59 25.89
C GLN A 340 22.76 29.65 25.82
N ILE A 341 22.13 29.38 26.96
CA ILE A 341 21.03 28.43 27.06
C ILE A 341 19.74 29.20 27.38
N CYS A 342 18.71 29.04 26.55
CA CYS A 342 17.37 29.46 26.89
C CYS A 342 16.58 28.28 27.48
N LEU A 343 16.27 28.37 28.78
CA LEU A 343 15.46 27.37 29.46
C LEU A 343 14.01 27.43 28.95
N ALA A 344 13.43 26.27 28.67
CA ALA A 344 12.01 26.21 28.36
C ALA A 344 11.17 26.62 29.58
N PRO A 345 9.96 27.18 29.39
CA PRO A 345 9.06 27.45 30.50
C PRO A 345 8.76 26.19 31.34
N GLN A 346 8.45 26.39 32.62
CA GLN A 346 8.03 25.28 33.49
C GLN A 346 6.78 24.59 32.91
N HIS A 347 6.65 23.29 33.19
CA HIS A 347 5.52 22.46 32.74
C HIS A 347 5.37 22.26 31.21
N THR A 348 6.44 22.49 30.44
CA THR A 348 6.48 22.20 28.99
C THR A 348 7.06 20.82 28.68
N THR A 349 6.88 20.32 27.45
CA THR A 349 7.42 19.02 26.99
C THR A 349 8.93 19.03 26.73
N ARG A 350 9.57 20.20 26.79
CA ARG A 350 11.00 20.40 26.53
C ARG A 350 11.73 20.98 27.74
N ARG A 351 13.07 20.85 27.74
CA ARG A 351 13.97 21.42 28.77
C ARG A 351 14.58 22.75 28.34
N TYR A 352 14.88 22.89 27.06
CA TYR A 352 15.49 24.07 26.47
C TYR A 352 14.67 24.47 25.24
N ASP A 353 14.49 25.76 25.01
CA ASP A 353 13.92 26.26 23.76
C ASP A 353 15.01 26.35 22.68
N TYR A 354 16.19 26.84 23.08
CA TYR A 354 17.40 26.78 22.26
C TYR A 354 18.68 26.77 23.11
N ILE A 355 19.79 26.31 22.52
CA ILE A 355 21.16 26.44 23.01
C ILE A 355 21.99 27.05 21.88
N GLU A 356 22.65 28.17 22.13
CA GLU A 356 23.51 28.86 21.19
C GLU A 356 24.97 28.77 21.63
N TYR A 357 25.85 28.28 20.77
CA TYR A 357 27.29 28.21 21.01
C TYR A 357 27.98 29.51 20.56
N VAL A 358 29.21 29.75 21.03
CA VAL A 358 29.97 30.96 20.66
C VAL A 358 30.21 31.09 19.16
N ASN A 359 30.37 29.97 18.45
CA ASN A 359 30.52 29.96 16.99
C ASN A 359 29.20 30.21 16.24
N HIS A 360 28.13 30.64 16.93
CA HIS A 360 26.79 30.89 16.42
C HIS A 360 26.03 29.65 15.93
N ASP A 361 26.52 28.44 16.22
CA ASP A 361 25.74 27.22 16.04
C ASP A 361 24.59 27.21 17.06
N VAL A 362 23.37 26.91 16.60
CA VAL A 362 22.17 26.87 17.47
C VAL A 362 21.54 25.48 17.43
N LEU A 363 21.30 24.90 18.61
CA LEU A 363 20.39 23.77 18.78
C LEU A 363 19.00 24.30 19.11
N GLY A 364 18.00 23.89 18.34
CA GLY A 364 16.62 24.40 18.49
C GLY A 364 16.35 25.61 17.59
N VAL A 365 15.30 26.37 17.91
CA VAL A 365 14.90 27.55 17.14
C VAL A 365 15.15 28.78 18.00
N LYS A 366 16.10 29.63 17.59
CA LYS A 366 16.40 30.87 18.31
C LYS A 366 15.23 31.84 18.14
N SER A 367 14.57 32.14 19.26
CA SER A 367 13.53 33.15 19.37
C SER A 367 13.77 34.01 20.60
N ILE A 368 12.90 34.98 20.85
CA ILE A 368 12.92 35.72 22.12
C ILE A 368 12.77 34.71 23.26
N CYS A 369 13.77 34.63 24.13
CA CYS A 369 13.73 33.73 25.28
C CYS A 369 12.67 34.24 26.25
N SER A 370 11.58 33.49 26.41
CA SER A 370 10.47 33.87 27.30
C SER A 370 10.82 33.69 28.78
N ASN A 371 11.88 32.93 29.07
CA ASN A 371 12.39 32.66 30.41
C ASN A 371 13.81 33.23 30.57
N SER A 372 14.51 32.89 31.65
CA SER A 372 15.89 33.32 31.86
C SER A 372 16.85 32.68 30.86
N THR A 373 17.55 33.51 30.10
CA THR A 373 18.74 33.11 29.36
C THR A 373 19.92 32.95 30.31
N LEU A 374 20.64 31.83 30.20
CA LEU A 374 21.81 31.52 31.01
C LEU A 374 23.05 31.50 30.14
N ASN A 375 23.98 32.41 30.42
CA ASN A 375 25.32 32.32 29.88
C ASN A 375 26.09 31.31 30.72
N VAL A 376 26.51 30.24 30.08
CA VAL A 376 27.25 29.16 30.68
C VAL A 376 28.65 29.22 30.11
N ASN A 377 29.59 29.61 30.94
CA ASN A 377 31.02 29.51 30.69
C ASN A 377 31.61 28.40 31.56
N ALA A 378 32.80 27.90 31.24
CA ALA A 378 33.54 27.11 32.21
C ALA A 378 33.97 28.03 33.36
N TRP A 379 33.17 28.11 34.44
CA TRP A 379 33.54 28.87 35.63
C TRP A 379 34.04 27.97 36.78
N ILE A 380 35.23 28.37 37.29
CA ILE A 380 36.11 27.82 38.35
C ILE A 380 36.48 26.35 38.15
N GLY A 381 37.62 26.13 37.47
CA GLY A 381 38.36 24.85 37.53
C GLY A 381 38.28 23.94 36.31
N TRP A 382 38.23 24.49 35.09
CA TRP A 382 38.49 23.75 33.83
C TRP A 382 37.54 22.56 33.51
N CYS A 383 36.39 22.46 34.18
CA CYS A 383 35.46 21.36 33.96
C CYS A 383 34.57 21.63 32.73
N PRO A 384 34.64 20.80 31.67
CA PRO A 384 33.76 20.93 30.52
C PRO A 384 32.30 20.65 30.87
N TYR A 385 31.38 21.23 30.10
CA TYR A 385 29.99 20.79 30.09
C TYR A 385 29.82 19.63 29.11
N CYS A 386 29.03 18.66 29.54
CA CYS A 386 28.65 17.50 28.78
C CYS A 386 27.19 17.64 28.34
N MET A 387 26.89 17.18 27.12
CA MET A 387 25.53 16.94 26.67
C MET A 387 25.22 15.46 26.85
N CYS A 388 24.23 15.15 27.66
CA CYS A 388 23.82 13.79 27.96
C CYS A 388 22.33 13.60 27.66
N PHE A 389 21.82 12.38 27.77
CA PHE A 389 20.39 12.11 27.73
C PHE A 389 19.85 11.89 29.14
N CYS A 390 18.87 12.70 29.55
CA CYS A 390 18.13 12.48 30.77
C CYS A 390 16.93 11.55 30.52
N ASP A 391 16.89 10.46 31.27
CA ASP A 391 15.77 9.55 31.36
C ASP A 391 15.09 9.70 32.73
N GLU A 392 14.03 10.50 32.79
CA GLU A 392 13.26 10.73 34.02
C GLU A 392 11.79 10.35 33.87
N GLU A 393 11.27 9.62 34.85
CA GLU A 393 9.83 9.42 34.97
C GLU A 393 9.16 10.72 35.43
N GLY A 394 7.95 10.99 34.91
CA GLY A 394 7.21 12.17 35.31
C GLY A 394 5.92 12.35 34.52
N SER A 395 5.11 13.34 34.91
CA SER A 395 3.86 13.70 34.24
C SER A 395 4.05 14.16 32.78
N TYR A 396 5.24 14.63 32.44
CA TYR A 396 5.61 15.14 31.11
C TYR A 396 6.42 14.15 30.26
N SER A 397 6.70 12.96 30.78
CA SER A 397 7.44 11.93 30.06
C SER A 397 6.49 10.91 29.44
N ASP A 398 6.49 10.82 28.11
CA ASP A 398 5.79 9.76 27.39
C ASP A 398 6.77 8.62 27.14
N ARG A 399 6.55 7.49 27.82
CA ARG A 399 7.49 6.36 27.77
C ARG A 399 6.79 5.00 27.72
N TYR A 400 5.47 5.01 27.68
CA TYR A 400 4.66 3.80 27.73
C TYR A 400 4.11 3.50 26.34
N PHE A 401 4.33 2.27 25.88
CA PHE A 401 3.78 1.74 24.65
C PHE A 401 2.83 0.59 24.98
N SER A 402 1.62 0.65 24.44
CA SER A 402 0.66 -0.44 24.58
C SER A 402 1.08 -1.59 23.67
N LEU A 403 1.23 -2.78 24.26
CA LEU A 403 1.41 -4.04 23.54
C LEU A 403 0.10 -4.83 23.44
N ARG A 404 -1.04 -4.20 23.79
CA ARG A 404 -2.35 -4.87 23.70
C ARG A 404 -2.70 -5.12 22.24
N GLN A 405 -3.27 -6.30 21.99
CA GLN A 405 -3.78 -6.64 20.69
C GLN A 405 -4.94 -5.73 20.30
N VAL A 406 -4.95 -5.27 19.06
CA VAL A 406 -6.07 -4.55 18.44
C VAL A 406 -6.55 -5.39 17.26
N VAL A 407 -7.85 -5.65 17.19
CA VAL A 407 -8.46 -6.56 16.21
C VAL A 407 -9.59 -5.82 15.51
N SER A 408 -9.73 -6.04 14.20
CA SER A 408 -10.87 -5.53 13.44
C SER A 408 -12.15 -6.28 13.81
N ASP A 409 -13.30 -5.71 13.48
CA ASP A 409 -14.59 -6.38 13.64
C ASP A 409 -14.82 -7.44 12.55
N VAL A 410 -14.14 -8.58 12.71
CA VAL A 410 -14.20 -9.71 11.77
C VAL A 410 -15.62 -10.28 11.68
N LYS A 411 -16.45 -10.15 12.74
CA LYS A 411 -17.82 -10.66 12.74
C LYS A 411 -18.71 -9.92 11.74
N ASN A 412 -18.44 -8.64 11.52
CA ASN A 412 -19.12 -7.79 10.56
C ASN A 412 -18.30 -7.65 9.26
N ASN A 413 -17.49 -8.67 8.93
CA ASN A 413 -16.72 -8.75 7.69
C ASN A 413 -15.79 -7.53 7.48
N LYS A 414 -15.23 -6.97 8.57
CA LYS A 414 -14.28 -5.85 8.49
C LYS A 414 -12.83 -6.33 8.58
N VAL A 415 -12.00 -5.76 7.73
CA VAL A 415 -10.54 -6.00 7.68
C VAL A 415 -9.76 -4.76 8.06
N VAL A 416 -8.49 -4.94 8.43
CA VAL A 416 -7.57 -3.82 8.72
C VAL A 416 -7.17 -3.15 7.42
N THR A 417 -7.39 -1.85 7.33
CA THR A 417 -7.10 -1.04 6.13
C THR A 417 -5.99 -0.02 6.37
N GLY A 418 -5.63 0.23 7.63
CA GLY A 418 -4.61 1.20 7.99
C GLY A 418 -4.14 1.03 9.43
N ILE A 419 -2.94 1.55 9.71
CA ILE A 419 -2.32 1.51 11.04
C ILE A 419 -1.74 2.89 11.32
N ARG A 420 -1.90 3.38 12.54
CA ARG A 420 -1.20 4.55 13.05
C ARG A 420 -0.90 4.43 14.53
N PHE A 421 -0.05 5.30 15.03
CA PHE A 421 0.07 5.51 16.46
C PHE A 421 -0.98 6.53 16.93
N ALA A 422 -1.54 6.29 18.11
CA ALA A 422 -2.41 7.22 18.81
C ALA A 422 -1.93 7.38 20.25
N LYS A 423 -1.87 8.62 20.74
CA LYS A 423 -1.43 8.90 22.11
C LYS A 423 -2.63 9.20 23.00
N LYS A 424 -2.84 8.40 24.05
CA LYS A 424 -3.92 8.59 25.04
C LYS A 424 -3.44 8.15 26.41
N ASN A 425 -3.77 8.93 27.45
CA ASN A 425 -3.35 8.68 28.84
C ASN A 425 -1.83 8.52 29.03
N ARG A 426 -1.02 9.24 28.22
CA ARG A 426 0.45 9.14 28.15
C ARG A 426 0.98 7.76 27.73
N ILE A 427 0.13 6.99 27.04
CA ILE A 427 0.48 5.72 26.43
C ILE A 427 0.34 5.89 24.93
N ILE A 428 1.35 5.40 24.20
CA ILE A 428 1.32 5.30 22.74
C ILE A 428 0.69 3.96 22.40
N HIS A 429 -0.42 4.01 21.68
CA HIS A 429 -1.20 2.85 21.28
C HIS A 429 -1.02 2.62 19.78
N LEU A 430 -0.99 1.34 19.39
CA LEU A 430 -1.30 0.96 18.02
C LEU A 430 -2.79 1.20 17.80
N GLN A 431 -3.15 1.93 16.76
CA GLN A 431 -4.54 2.14 16.35
C GLN A 431 -4.71 1.65 14.93
N ILE A 432 -5.77 0.87 14.69
CA ILE A 432 -6.10 0.35 13.36
C ILE A 432 -7.28 1.13 12.78
N GLN A 433 -7.25 1.29 11.46
CA GLN A 433 -8.42 1.60 10.67
C GLN A 433 -9.01 0.29 10.17
N GLN A 434 -10.34 0.20 10.14
CA GLN A 434 -11.06 -0.94 9.62
C GLN A 434 -12.09 -0.51 8.57
N GLY A 435 -12.39 -1.41 7.64
CA GLY A 435 -13.44 -1.25 6.64
C GLY A 435 -14.04 -2.59 6.26
N GLU A 436 -15.30 -2.60 5.87
CA GLU A 436 -16.01 -3.76 5.35
C GLU A 436 -15.37 -4.22 4.02
N ILE A 437 -15.12 -5.52 3.92
CA ILE A 437 -14.65 -6.14 2.67
C ILE A 437 -15.86 -6.57 1.83
N LEU A 438 -15.95 -6.03 0.63
CA LEU A 438 -16.93 -6.38 -0.39
C LEU A 438 -16.47 -7.62 -1.17
N PRO A 439 -17.31 -8.19 -2.05
CA PRO A 439 -16.87 -9.17 -3.02
C PRO A 439 -15.58 -8.72 -3.71
N TYR A 440 -14.76 -9.69 -4.12
CA TYR A 440 -13.50 -9.42 -4.82
C TYR A 440 -12.39 -8.77 -3.99
N GLY A 441 -12.61 -8.63 -2.67
CA GLY A 441 -11.60 -8.08 -1.77
C GLY A 441 -11.56 -6.55 -1.78
N VAL A 442 -12.55 -5.91 -2.40
CA VAL A 442 -12.68 -4.45 -2.44
C VAL A 442 -13.07 -3.92 -1.06
N ILE A 443 -12.49 -2.81 -0.64
CA ILE A 443 -12.87 -2.17 0.62
C ILE A 443 -13.99 -1.18 0.38
N ASN A 444 -15.07 -1.28 1.14
CA ASN A 444 -16.13 -0.28 1.14
C ASN A 444 -15.59 1.02 1.76
N MET A 445 -15.23 2.00 0.92
CA MET A 445 -14.64 3.28 1.35
C MET A 445 -15.52 4.07 2.32
N THR A 446 -16.85 3.90 2.25
CA THR A 446 -17.80 4.59 3.14
C THR A 446 -17.85 3.98 4.54
N SER A 447 -17.39 2.74 4.69
CA SER A 447 -17.36 2.01 5.97
C SER A 447 -16.07 2.23 6.77
N LEU A 448 -15.12 3.00 6.22
CA LEU A 448 -13.81 3.21 6.82
C LEU A 448 -13.91 3.99 8.13
N GLU A 449 -13.39 3.40 9.20
CA GLU A 449 -13.37 4.01 10.52
C GLU A 449 -12.12 3.65 11.31
N TRP A 450 -11.66 4.58 12.17
CA TRP A 450 -10.58 4.31 13.11
C TRP A 450 -11.15 3.69 14.38
N VAL A 451 -10.69 2.49 14.73
CA VAL A 451 -11.11 1.81 15.96
C VAL A 451 -10.62 2.63 17.16
N PRO A 452 -11.50 3.06 18.09
CA PRO A 452 -11.08 3.83 19.25
C PRO A 452 -10.08 3.06 20.12
N VAL A 453 -9.04 3.74 20.59
CA VAL A 453 -8.07 3.12 21.50
C VAL A 453 -8.66 3.02 22.92
N ASP A 454 -8.36 1.90 23.57
CA ASP A 454 -8.79 1.62 24.94
C ASP A 454 -8.42 2.76 25.90
N ASN A 455 -9.32 3.07 26.84
CA ASN A 455 -9.13 4.16 27.79
C ASN A 455 -8.47 3.71 29.10
N PHE A 456 -7.46 2.85 29.04
CA PHE A 456 -6.72 2.44 30.24
C PHE A 456 -5.60 3.42 30.58
N LYS A 457 -5.22 3.44 31.86
CA LYS A 457 -4.13 4.23 32.41
C LYS A 457 -2.92 3.35 32.72
N ILE A 458 -1.76 3.99 32.88
CA ILE A 458 -0.48 3.31 33.17
C ILE A 458 -0.57 2.42 34.41
N ASN A 459 -1.31 2.85 35.43
CA ASN A 459 -1.43 2.14 36.71
C ASN A 459 -2.62 1.18 36.76
N ASP A 460 -3.37 1.05 35.66
CA ASP A 460 -4.47 0.08 35.62
C ASP A 460 -3.87 -1.31 35.67
N ARG A 461 -4.28 -2.12 36.66
CA ARG A 461 -3.89 -3.53 36.70
C ARG A 461 -4.35 -4.17 35.41
N CYS A 462 -3.48 -4.98 34.79
CA CYS A 462 -3.91 -5.95 33.79
C CYS A 462 -4.97 -6.82 34.45
N ARG A 463 -6.26 -6.50 34.23
CA ARG A 463 -7.30 -7.47 34.48
C ARG A 463 -6.94 -8.63 33.57
N ASN A 464 -6.66 -9.79 34.17
CA ASN A 464 -6.68 -11.05 33.47
C ASN A 464 -8.09 -11.21 32.89
N THR A 465 -8.39 -10.53 31.79
CA THR A 465 -9.26 -11.13 30.79
C THR A 465 -8.45 -12.31 30.33
N THR A 466 -8.72 -13.45 30.96
CA THR A 466 -8.50 -14.76 30.36
C THR A 466 -8.70 -14.56 28.88
N LEU A 467 -7.61 -14.67 28.11
CA LEU A 467 -7.70 -15.11 26.74
C LEU A 467 -8.61 -16.33 26.83
N ARG A 468 -9.91 -16.17 26.55
CA ARG A 468 -10.72 -17.27 26.08
C ARG A 468 -10.02 -17.62 24.77
N ARG A 469 -9.00 -18.48 24.87
CA ARG A 469 -8.64 -19.42 23.82
C ARG A 469 -9.98 -20.07 23.49
N ASN A 470 -10.64 -19.56 22.45
CA ASN A 470 -11.64 -20.35 21.78
C ASN A 470 -10.92 -21.65 21.42
N LYS A 471 -11.42 -22.75 21.95
CA LYS A 471 -10.87 -24.11 21.82
C LYS A 471 -10.89 -24.63 20.36
N HIS A 472 -11.00 -23.76 19.36
CA HIS A 472 -11.03 -24.11 17.95
C HIS A 472 -9.77 -23.76 17.16
N ASP A 473 -8.83 -22.99 17.73
CA ASP A 473 -7.55 -22.71 17.06
C ASP A 473 -6.41 -23.53 17.68
N GLN A 474 -6.45 -24.85 17.47
CA GLN A 474 -5.25 -25.69 17.53
C GLN A 474 -4.67 -25.78 16.12
N PHE A 475 -3.82 -24.81 15.76
CA PHE A 475 -2.81 -25.08 14.74
C PHE A 475 -1.79 -26.05 15.34
N ARG A 476 -1.90 -27.33 14.96
CA ARG A 476 -0.84 -28.31 15.15
C ARG A 476 0.35 -27.87 14.29
N MET A 477 1.39 -27.35 14.92
CA MET A 477 2.73 -27.46 14.33
C MET A 477 3.14 -28.92 14.47
N GLY A 478 2.98 -29.67 13.38
CA GLY A 478 3.63 -30.96 13.21
C GLY A 478 5.09 -30.70 12.86
N ALA A 479 6.00 -31.16 13.71
CA ALA A 479 7.35 -31.50 13.28
C ALA A 479 7.25 -32.76 12.41
N GLY A 480 7.89 -32.71 11.24
CA GLY A 480 7.95 -33.77 10.24
C GLY A 480 8.66 -33.25 9.01
#